data_AF-A0A6J5TBG5-F1
#
_entry.id   AF-A0A6J5TBG5-F1
#
_cell.length_a   1.000
_cell.length_b   1.000
_cell.length_c   1.000
_cell.angle_alpha   90.00
_cell.angle_beta   90.00
_cell.angle_gamma   90.00
#
_symmetry.space_group_name_H-M   'P 1'
#
loop_
_entity.id
_entity.type
_entity.pdbx_description
1 polymer ?
#
loop_
_entity_poly.entity_id
_entity_poly.type
_entity_poly.pdbx_seq_one_letter_code
_entity_poly.pdbx_strand_id
1 'polypeptide(L)'
;MIILSIILVLLSNAVNIRRDISILFNRIAILILIYCILHDISSLAVVTKGVGLHGGLLLMTNITQIFHIFIFLVSILILQLTSFYPRKVWVSEYSSLKDLLLYKFIYYNTKIINKMGEHFKIIEYP
;
A
#
# COMPACT_ATOMS: atom_id res chain seq x y z
N MET A 1 17.48 3.23 5.75
CA MET A 1 16.93 1.96 5.21
C MET A 1 15.91 2.16 4.08
N ILE A 2 15.24 3.32 4.03
CA ILE A 2 14.19 3.63 3.05
C ILE A 2 14.66 3.68 1.59
N ILE A 3 15.83 4.27 1.31
CA ILE A 3 16.33 4.37 -0.07
C ILE A 3 16.61 2.97 -0.65
N LEU A 4 17.27 2.10 0.12
CA LEU A 4 17.53 0.72 -0.27
C LEU A 4 16.24 -0.05 -0.51
N SER A 5 15.26 0.08 0.38
CA SER A 5 13.98 -0.62 0.24
C SER A 5 13.17 -0.11 -0.95
N ILE A 6 13.17 1.19 -1.24
CA ILE A 6 12.55 1.76 -2.44
C ILE A 6 13.20 1.18 -3.71
N ILE A 7 14.54 1.13 -3.77
CA ILE A 7 15.26 0.58 -4.93
C ILE A 7 14.89 -0.90 -5.13
N LEU A 8 14.88 -1.70 -4.06
CA LEU A 8 14.52 -3.11 -4.13
C LEU A 8 13.06 -3.34 -4.57
N VAL A 9 12.12 -2.55 -4.04
CA VAL A 9 10.71 -2.63 -4.44
C VAL A 9 10.52 -2.22 -5.90
N LEU A 10 11.18 -1.14 -6.34
CA LEU A 10 11.12 -0.70 -7.75
C LEU A 10 11.71 -1.75 -8.69
N LEU A 11 12.85 -2.35 -8.33
CA LEU A 11 13.45 -3.43 -9.12
C LEU A 11 12.52 -4.65 -9.20
N SER A 12 11.92 -5.02 -8.07
CA SER A 12 11.01 -6.18 -8.01
C SER A 12 9.71 -5.94 -8.79
N ASN A 13 9.22 -4.70 -8.82
CA ASN A 13 8.07 -4.31 -9.64
C ASN A 13 8.44 -4.25 -11.13
N ALA A 14 9.64 -3.79 -11.48
CA ALA A 14 10.10 -3.72 -12.87
C ALA A 14 10.27 -5.11 -13.53
N VAL A 15 10.69 -6.11 -12.76
CA VAL A 15 10.90 -7.48 -13.25
C VAL A 15 9.58 -8.27 -13.39
N ASN A 16 8.48 -7.80 -12.78
CA ASN A 16 7.21 -8.54 -12.71
C ASN A 16 6.07 -7.85 -13.49
N ILE A 17 5.54 -8.51 -14.52
CA ILE A 17 4.44 -7.97 -15.35
C ILE A 17 3.04 -8.13 -14.71
N ARG A 18 2.89 -9.05 -13.74
CA ARG A 18 1.57 -9.50 -13.25
C ARG A 18 1.04 -8.58 -12.14
N ARG A 19 -0.15 -8.00 -12.35
CA ARG A 19 -0.84 -7.07 -11.41
C ARG A 19 -1.15 -7.66 -10.02
N ASP A 20 -1.24 -8.97 -9.87
CA ASP A 20 -1.45 -9.59 -8.54
C ASP A 20 -0.21 -9.46 -7.65
N ILE A 21 0.98 -9.37 -8.26
CA ILE A 21 2.27 -9.26 -7.56
C ILE A 21 2.47 -7.82 -7.06
N SER A 22 1.92 -6.81 -7.74
CA SER A 22 2.01 -5.42 -7.27
C SER A 22 1.23 -5.18 -5.97
N ILE A 23 0.13 -5.91 -5.73
CA ILE A 23 -0.59 -5.88 -4.45
C ILE A 23 0.27 -6.49 -3.34
N LEU A 24 0.99 -7.58 -3.63
CA LEU A 24 1.93 -8.18 -2.70
C LEU A 24 3.06 -7.21 -2.34
N PHE A 25 3.61 -6.48 -3.32
CA PHE A 25 4.60 -5.43 -3.07
C PHE A 25 4.06 -4.28 -2.25
N ASN A 26 2.78 -3.90 -2.43
CA ASN A 26 2.15 -2.88 -1.58
C ASN A 26 2.10 -3.33 -0.10
N ARG A 27 1.74 -4.59 0.17
CA ARG A 27 1.78 -5.15 1.54
C ARG A 27 3.19 -5.20 2.13
N ILE A 28 4.19 -5.54 1.31
CA ILE A 28 5.59 -5.52 1.72
C ILE A 28 6.05 -4.09 2.03
N ALA A 29 5.65 -3.10 1.22
CA ALA A 29 5.94 -1.70 1.47
C ALA A 29 5.36 -1.20 2.80
N ILE A 30 4.13 -1.62 3.15
CA ILE A 30 3.53 -1.32 4.45
C ILE A 30 4.36 -1.89 5.61
N LEU A 31 4.83 -3.14 5.51
CA LEU A 31 5.70 -3.76 6.54
C LEU A 31 7.02 -3.00 6.71
N ILE A 32 7.62 -2.57 5.61
CA ILE A 32 8.86 -1.79 5.62
C ILE A 32 8.65 -0.43 6.32
N LEU A 33 7.54 0.24 6.04
CA LEU A 33 7.21 1.53 6.67
C LEU A 33 6.98 1.37 8.18
N ILE A 34 6.30 0.29 8.61
CA ILE A 34 6.13 -0.03 10.04
C ILE A 34 7.50 -0.23 10.71
N TYR A 35 8.43 -0.93 10.06
CA TYR A 35 9.78 -1.10 10.58
C TYR A 35 10.53 0.24 10.70
N CYS A 36 10.34 1.16 9.75
CA CYS A 36 10.93 2.49 9.81
C CYS A 36 10.37 3.31 10.98
N ILE A 37 9.07 3.23 11.25
CA ILE A 37 8.45 3.89 12.42
C ILE A 37 9.05 3.36 13.72
N LEU A 38 9.19 2.04 13.86
CA LEU A 38 9.81 1.44 15.05
C LEU A 38 11.27 1.91 15.24
N HIS A 39 12.02 2.01 14.15
CA HIS A 39 13.38 2.52 14.17
C HIS A 39 13.44 3.98 14.64
N ASP A 40 12.60 4.86 14.10
CA ASP A 40 12.58 6.28 14.49
C ASP A 40 12.15 6.47 15.96
N ILE A 41 11.21 5.66 16.46
CA ILE A 41 10.82 5.66 17.88
C ILE A 41 12.02 5.27 18.76
N SER A 42 12.79 4.24 18.39
CA SER A 42 14.00 3.87 19.13
C SER A 42 15.09 4.94 19.08
N SER A 43 15.19 5.66 17.96
CA SER A 43 16.18 6.72 17.76
C SER A 43 15.88 7.97 18.59
N LEU A 44 14.60 8.25 18.84
CA LEU A 44 14.14 9.41 19.62
C LEU A 44 14.71 9.41 21.05
N ALA A 45 14.98 8.23 21.63
CA ALA A 45 15.60 8.11 22.95
C ALA A 45 17.10 8.51 22.96
N VAL A 46 17.78 8.44 21.81
CA VAL A 46 19.23 8.69 21.68
C VAL A 46 19.51 10.14 21.30
N VAL A 47 18.67 10.76 20.48
CA VAL A 47 18.90 12.09 19.88
C VAL A 47 18.35 13.22 20.78
N THR A 48 18.84 13.34 22.01
CA THR A 48 18.36 14.38 22.94
C THR A 48 18.89 15.78 22.64
N LYS A 49 20.10 15.87 22.06
CA LYS A 49 20.69 17.09 21.52
C LYS A 49 20.82 16.87 20.02
N GLY A 50 20.14 17.69 19.22
CA GLY A 50 20.06 17.49 17.78
C GLY A 50 21.42 17.24 17.13
N VAL A 51 21.48 16.31 16.20
CA VAL A 51 22.72 15.87 15.53
C VAL A 51 22.77 16.47 14.14
N GLY A 52 23.86 17.18 13.83
CA GLY A 52 24.17 17.63 12.48
C GLY A 52 24.94 16.54 11.72
N LEU A 53 24.33 16.00 10.67
CA LEU A 53 24.95 15.06 9.73
C LEU A 53 25.52 15.83 8.52
N HIS A 54 26.54 15.27 7.87
CA HIS A 54 27.22 15.86 6.71
C HIS A 54 27.69 17.32 6.93
N GLY A 55 28.37 17.58 8.04
CA GLY A 55 28.91 18.91 8.34
C GLY A 55 27.84 19.97 8.63
N GLY A 56 26.62 19.56 8.99
CA GLY A 56 25.50 20.45 9.31
C GLY A 56 24.47 20.61 8.20
N LEU A 57 24.64 19.94 7.05
CA LEU A 57 23.66 19.96 5.96
C LEU A 57 22.30 19.38 6.40
N LEU A 58 22.33 18.32 7.20
CA LEU A 58 21.12 17.69 7.74
C LEU A 58 21.11 17.80 9.25
N LEU A 59 20.18 18.59 9.77
CA LEU A 59 19.96 18.70 11.20
C LEU A 59 18.86 17.73 11.63
N MET A 60 19.22 16.73 12.44
CA MET A 60 18.29 15.78 13.03
C MET A 60 17.95 16.23 14.45
N THR A 61 16.71 16.68 14.65
CA THR A 61 16.17 17.02 15.97
C THR A 61 14.94 16.16 16.26
N ASN A 62 14.48 16.17 17.50
CA ASN A 62 13.24 15.47 17.87
C ASN A 62 12.04 15.91 17.01
N ILE A 63 11.99 17.18 16.63
CA ILE A 63 10.91 17.72 15.79
C ILE A 63 10.95 17.08 14.40
N THR A 64 12.13 16.98 13.78
CA THR A 64 12.25 16.38 12.45
C THR A 64 11.93 14.89 12.49
N GLN A 65 12.34 14.16 13.54
CA GLN A 65 12.01 12.75 13.71
C GLN A 65 10.51 12.51 13.90
N ILE A 66 9.83 13.33 14.72
CA ILE A 66 8.37 13.26 14.88
C ILE A 66 7.67 13.52 13.53
N PHE A 67 8.17 14.47 12.75
CA PHE A 67 7.63 14.77 11.42
C PHE A 67 7.84 13.60 10.42
N HIS A 68 8.98 12.91 10.48
CA HIS A 68 9.21 11.70 9.67
C HIS A 68 8.22 10.58 10.01
N ILE A 69 7.98 10.33 11.30
CA ILE A 69 6.97 9.35 11.76
C ILE A 69 5.58 9.71 11.22
N PHE A 70 5.21 10.99 11.26
CA PHE A 70 3.95 11.47 10.69
C PHE A 70 3.83 11.18 9.19
N ILE A 71 4.87 11.44 8.40
CA ILE A 71 4.88 11.15 6.96
C ILE A 71 4.70 9.64 6.71
N PHE A 72 5.33 8.78 7.51
CA PHE A 72 5.18 7.32 7.36
C PHE A 72 3.77 6.83 7.67
N LEU A 73 3.09 7.45 8.65
CA LEU A 73 1.67 7.14 8.91
C LEU A 73 0.77 7.52 7.73
N VAL A 74 0.97 8.71 7.16
CA VAL A 74 0.21 9.17 5.99
C VAL A 74 0.46 8.26 4.78
N SER A 75 1.71 7.84 4.55
CA SER A 75 2.03 6.97 3.42
C SER A 75 1.44 5.57 3.58
N ILE A 76 1.42 5.00 4.78
CA ILE A 76 0.72 3.72 5.06
C ILE A 76 -0.77 3.86 4.73
N LEU A 77 -1.40 4.98 5.11
CA LEU A 77 -2.83 5.21 4.82
C LEU A 77 -3.09 5.24 3.31
N ILE A 78 -2.27 5.96 2.54
CA ILE A 78 -2.37 6.02 1.07
C ILE A 78 -2.17 4.61 0.45
N LEU A 79 -1.17 3.87 0.91
CA LEU A 79 -0.87 2.51 0.43
C LEU A 79 -2.03 1.55 0.73
N GLN A 80 -2.66 1.67 1.90
CA GLN A 80 -3.83 0.87 2.26
C GLN A 80 -5.03 1.16 1.35
N LEU A 81 -5.30 2.44 1.06
CA LEU A 81 -6.39 2.83 0.15
C LEU A 81 -6.15 2.40 -1.30
N THR A 82 -4.90 2.35 -1.73
CA THR A 82 -4.53 1.92 -3.09
C THR A 82 -4.37 0.40 -3.23
N SER A 83 -4.36 -0.35 -2.12
CA SER A 83 -4.23 -1.82 -2.14
C SER A 83 -5.51 -2.55 -2.54
N PHE A 84 -6.64 -1.86 -2.75
CA PHE A 84 -7.90 -2.50 -3.13
C PHE A 84 -7.88 -2.90 -4.62
N TYR A 85 -7.85 -4.21 -4.87
CA TYR A 85 -8.14 -4.73 -6.20
C TYR A 85 -9.67 -4.75 -6.39
N PRO A 86 -10.21 -4.16 -7.47
CA PRO A 86 -11.63 -4.26 -7.77
C PRO A 86 -11.93 -5.67 -8.30
N ARG A 87 -12.05 -6.65 -7.40
CA ARG A 87 -12.55 -8.01 -7.71
C ARG A 87 -14.05 -8.17 -7.43
N LYS A 88 -14.71 -7.12 -6.94
CA LYS A 88 -16.13 -7.17 -6.67
C LYS A 88 -16.82 -6.56 -7.88
N VAL A 89 -17.57 -7.38 -8.61
CA VAL A 89 -18.64 -6.87 -9.47
C VAL A 89 -19.58 -6.16 -8.52
N TRP A 90 -19.52 -4.83 -8.48
CA TRP A 90 -20.46 -4.03 -7.71
C TRP A 90 -21.79 -4.15 -8.43
N VAL A 91 -22.60 -5.12 -8.01
CA VAL A 91 -24.01 -5.14 -8.38
C VAL A 91 -24.59 -3.86 -7.79
N SER A 92 -25.13 -2.99 -8.65
CA SER A 92 -25.63 -1.66 -8.27
C SER A 92 -26.57 -1.70 -7.06
N GLU A 93 -27.30 -2.80 -6.93
CA GLU A 93 -28.24 -3.14 -5.86
C GLU A 93 -27.62 -3.18 -4.46
N TYR A 94 -26.31 -3.43 -4.31
CA TYR A 94 -25.62 -3.55 -3.02
C TYR A 94 -24.52 -2.50 -2.81
N SER A 95 -24.62 -1.36 -3.50
CA SER A 95 -23.62 -0.28 -3.44
C SER A 95 -23.67 0.56 -2.17
N SER A 96 -24.66 0.36 -1.30
CA SER A 96 -24.81 1.17 -0.08
C SER A 96 -23.80 0.78 1.01
N LEU A 97 -23.39 1.77 1.83
CA LEU A 97 -22.46 1.55 2.97
C LEU A 97 -23.02 0.55 4.00
N LYS A 98 -24.34 0.55 4.18
CA LYS A 98 -25.04 -0.37 5.08
C LYS A 98 -24.90 -1.81 4.58
N ASP A 99 -25.09 -2.01 3.28
CA ASP A 99 -25.06 -3.34 2.68
C ASP A 99 -23.64 -3.91 2.61
N LEU A 100 -22.63 -3.06 2.42
CA LEU A 100 -21.21 -3.44 2.46
C LEU A 100 -20.76 -4.04 3.81
N LEU A 101 -21.31 -3.54 4.92
CA LEU A 101 -20.93 -3.96 6.27
C LEU A 101 -21.78 -5.13 6.80
N LEU A 102 -23.05 -5.21 6.40
CA LEU A 102 -24.01 -6.18 6.95
C LEU A 102 -24.19 -7.43 6.10
N TYR A 103 -24.01 -7.36 4.77
CA TYR A 103 -24.26 -8.52 3.91
C TYR A 103 -23.02 -9.41 3.74
N LYS A 104 -23.27 -10.72 3.83
CA LYS A 104 -22.28 -11.75 3.51
C LYS A 104 -22.30 -12.01 2.00
N PHE A 105 -21.45 -11.28 1.27
CA PHE A 105 -21.31 -11.48 -0.18
C PHE A 105 -20.78 -12.89 -0.50
N ILE A 106 -21.51 -13.63 -1.33
CA ILE A 106 -21.10 -14.92 -1.88
C ILE A 106 -20.39 -14.64 -3.21
N TYR A 107 -19.08 -14.88 -3.27
CA TYR A 107 -18.30 -14.70 -4.49
C TYR A 107 -18.15 -16.05 -5.21
N TYR A 108 -18.36 -16.05 -6.53
CA TYR A 108 -18.04 -17.18 -7.36
C TYR A 108 -16.52 -17.39 -7.39
N ASN A 109 -16.08 -18.59 -7.02
CA ASN A 109 -14.67 -18.98 -6.94
C ASN A 109 -14.09 -19.32 -8.33
N THR A 110 -14.44 -18.56 -9.37
CA THR A 110 -13.88 -18.77 -10.71
C THR A 110 -12.45 -18.21 -10.78
N LYS A 111 -11.60 -18.83 -11.61
CA LYS A 111 -10.20 -18.43 -11.84
C LYS A 111 -10.12 -16.92 -12.09
N ILE A 112 -8.96 -16.32 -11.76
CA ILE A 112 -8.63 -14.88 -11.64
C ILE A 112 -9.22 -13.92 -12.71
N ILE A 113 -9.64 -14.45 -13.85
CA ILE A 113 -10.36 -13.75 -14.92
C ILE A 113 -11.83 -14.17 -14.86
N ASN A 114 -12.72 -13.25 -14.50
CA ASN A 114 -14.17 -13.47 -14.62
C ASN A 114 -14.55 -13.58 -16.11
N LYS A 115 -14.47 -14.79 -16.65
CA LYS A 115 -14.83 -15.09 -18.06
C LYS A 115 -16.32 -14.90 -18.37
N MET A 116 -17.14 -14.55 -17.38
CA MET A 116 -18.58 -14.30 -17.55
C MET A 116 -18.92 -12.81 -17.70
N GLY A 117 -17.93 -11.92 -17.73
CA GLY A 117 -18.16 -10.51 -18.03
C GLY A 117 -18.66 -10.33 -19.48
N GLU A 118 -19.55 -9.36 -19.69
CA GLU A 118 -20.13 -9.08 -21.02
C GLU A 118 -19.06 -8.81 -22.10
N HIS A 119 -17.91 -8.27 -21.71
CA HIS A 119 -16.75 -8.04 -22.58
C HIS A 119 -16.08 -9.33 -23.11
N PHE A 120 -16.39 -10.50 -22.53
CA PHE A 120 -15.97 -11.81 -23.05
C PHE A 120 -17.10 -12.55 -23.78
N LYS A 121 -18.30 -11.98 -23.84
CA LYS A 121 -19.43 -12.58 -24.54
C LYS A 121 -19.22 -12.36 -26.04
N ILE A 122 -19.16 -13.44 -26.81
CA ILE A 122 -19.17 -13.35 -28.27
C ILE A 122 -20.54 -12.79 -28.64
N ILE A 123 -20.55 -11.57 -29.16
CA ILE A 123 -21.77 -10.92 -29.62
C ILE A 123 -22.02 -11.46 -31.02
N GLU A 124 -23.05 -12.30 -31.18
CA GLU A 124 -23.56 -12.64 -32.50
C GLU A 124 -24.39 -11.43 -32.97
N TYR A 125 -23.93 -10.77 -34.05
CA TYR A 125 -24.73 -9.76 -34.72
C TYR A 125 -25.82 -10.45 -35.56
N PRO A 126 -27.03 -9.88 -35.65
CA PRO A 126 -28.10 -10.40 -36.50
C PRO A 126 -27.73 -10.37 -38.00
#